data_AF-A0A9D7PZR6-F1
#
_entry.id   AF-A0A9D7PZR6-F1
#
_cell.length_a   1.000
_cell.length_b   1.000
_cell.length_c   1.000
_cell.angle_alpha   90.00
_cell.angle_beta   90.00
_cell.angle_gamma   90.00
#
_symmetry.space_group_name_H-M   'P 1'
#
loop_
_entity.id
_entity.type
_entity.pdbx_description
1 polymer ?
#
loop_
_entity_poly.entity_id
_entity_poly.type
_entity_poly.pdbx_seq_one_letter_code
_entity_poly.pdbx_strand_id
1 'polypeptide(L)'
;MKFNKVYVYIIILVFAVAGVVIFSTLSGTKKQDPPPIGDGAQMPQDGTHEGMGSGAAGEPGSGNVKADILEKMAQLEKAANDNPNDPAKLLEYAEFMGMAHKPDKAIEGYTRYLKINPNNVDVLIALSSLYYQKKELDKALEIINRAIKVDPKNSEAIFYLGFIEREKGDVAKAKATWQKLVKDFPGTPGAELAEKELAK
;
A
#
# COMPACT_ATOMS: atom_id res chain seq x y z
N MET A 1 24.79 18.09 62.85
CA MET A 1 24.51 18.22 61.40
C MET A 1 23.17 17.57 61.10
N LYS A 2 22.18 18.31 60.59
CA LYS A 2 20.83 17.79 60.29
C LYS A 2 20.84 17.21 58.87
N PHE A 3 20.78 15.89 58.75
CA PHE A 3 20.68 15.20 57.46
C PHE A 3 19.30 15.48 56.83
N ASN A 4 19.28 16.19 55.71
CA ASN A 4 18.05 16.53 55.01
C ASN A 4 17.48 15.28 54.32
N LYS A 5 16.22 14.94 54.64
CA LYS A 5 15.52 13.74 54.12
C LYS A 5 15.51 13.68 52.58
N VAL A 6 15.60 14.82 51.91
CA VAL A 6 15.70 14.94 50.44
C VAL A 6 16.90 14.18 49.87
N TYR A 7 18.06 14.20 50.55
CA TYR A 7 19.24 13.45 50.08
C TYR A 7 19.05 11.94 50.16
N VAL A 8 18.29 11.45 51.14
CA VAL A 8 17.97 10.02 51.27
C VAL A 8 17.14 9.56 50.07
N TYR A 9 16.15 10.35 49.65
CA TYR A 9 15.34 10.04 48.46
C TYR A 9 16.14 10.09 47.16
N ILE A 10 17.06 11.06 47.01
CA ILE A 10 17.93 11.13 45.83
C ILE A 10 18.85 9.92 45.75
N ILE A 11 19.42 9.49 46.89
CA ILE A 11 20.28 8.30 46.95
C ILE A 11 19.48 7.04 46.58
N ILE A 12 18.28 6.86 47.14
CA ILE A 12 17.41 5.72 46.80
C ILE A 12 17.05 5.71 45.31
N LEU A 13 16.76 6.86 44.72
CA LEU A 13 16.39 6.98 43.31
C LEU A 13 17.57 6.65 42.38
N VAL A 14 18.78 7.07 42.74
CA VAL A 14 20.01 6.72 42.00
C VAL A 14 20.28 5.21 42.05
N PHE A 15 20.11 4.58 43.22
CA PHE A 15 20.28 3.12 43.34
C PHE A 15 19.18 2.33 42.61
N ALA A 16 17.94 2.83 42.59
CA ALA A 16 16.84 2.21 41.84
C ALA A 16 17.10 2.25 40.33
N VAL A 17 17.56 3.39 39.80
CA VAL A 17 17.89 3.53 38.37
C VAL A 17 19.10 2.66 38.00
N ALA A 18 20.14 2.62 38.83
CA ALA A 18 21.29 1.75 38.62
C ALA A 18 20.91 0.25 38.64
N GLY A 19 19.99 -0.14 39.52
CA GLY A 19 19.46 -1.51 39.58
C GLY A 19 18.72 -1.94 38.31
N VAL A 20 17.92 -1.06 37.72
CA VAL A 20 17.18 -1.35 36.47
C VAL A 20 18.13 -1.51 35.28
N VAL A 21 19.19 -0.71 35.19
CA VAL A 21 20.19 -0.79 34.10
C VAL A 21 21.07 -2.05 34.23
N ILE A 22 21.38 -2.47 35.45
CA ILE A 22 22.11 -3.71 35.69
C ILE A 22 21.21 -4.93 35.43
N PHE A 23 19.91 -4.85 35.79
CA PHE A 23 18.96 -5.93 35.52
C PHE A 23 18.70 -6.12 34.01
N SER A 24 18.65 -5.05 33.22
CA SER A 24 18.49 -5.14 31.76
C SER A 24 19.73 -5.64 31.02
N THR A 25 20.92 -5.54 31.63
CA THR A 25 22.18 -6.04 31.05
C THR A 25 22.51 -7.47 31.49
N LEU A 26 22.03 -7.92 32.66
CA LEU A 26 22.19 -9.30 33.15
C LEU A 26 21.07 -10.25 32.70
N SER A 27 19.94 -9.74 32.22
CA SER A 27 18.94 -10.54 31.52
C SER A 27 19.40 -10.84 30.09
N GLY A 28 20.48 -11.61 29.99
CA GLY A 28 20.86 -12.27 28.75
C GLY A 28 19.67 -13.10 28.28
N THR A 29 19.03 -12.66 27.20
CA THR A 29 18.07 -13.49 26.48
C THR A 29 18.84 -14.68 25.95
N LYS A 30 18.74 -15.81 26.66
CA LYS A 30 18.97 -17.11 26.02
C LYS A 30 18.03 -17.10 24.82
N LYS A 31 18.59 -17.00 23.61
CA LYS A 31 17.86 -17.40 22.41
C LYS A 31 17.42 -18.82 22.70
N GLN A 32 16.13 -19.00 22.99
CA GLN A 32 15.53 -20.29 22.82
C GLN A 32 15.61 -20.54 21.33
N ASP A 33 16.45 -21.50 20.95
CA ASP A 33 16.30 -22.11 19.65
C ASP A 33 14.82 -22.52 19.53
N PRO A 34 14.17 -22.26 18.38
CA PRO A 34 12.82 -22.77 18.17
C PRO A 34 12.82 -24.26 18.51
N PRO A 35 11.78 -24.77 19.19
CA PRO A 35 11.72 -26.18 19.53
C PRO A 35 12.01 -26.99 18.26
N PRO A 36 12.83 -28.05 18.33
CA PRO A 36 13.05 -28.88 17.17
C PRO A 36 11.68 -29.26 16.61
N ILE A 37 11.46 -28.96 15.33
CA ILE A 37 10.29 -29.45 14.62
C ILE A 37 10.40 -30.97 14.76
N GLY A 38 9.61 -31.54 15.66
CA GLY A 38 9.63 -32.97 15.89
C GLY A 38 9.28 -33.63 14.56
N ASP A 39 10.14 -34.53 14.10
CA ASP A 39 10.02 -35.35 12.90
C ASP A 39 8.81 -36.33 12.97
N GLY A 40 7.66 -35.91 13.47
CA GLY A 40 6.54 -36.83 13.72
C GLY A 40 5.24 -36.22 14.25
N ALA A 41 5.00 -34.91 14.13
CA ALA A 41 3.64 -34.42 14.34
C ALA A 41 2.79 -34.73 13.10
N GLN A 42 2.13 -35.90 13.08
CA GLN A 42 1.07 -36.15 12.08
C GLN A 42 0.01 -35.05 12.20
N MET A 43 -0.32 -34.40 11.07
CA MET A 43 -1.43 -33.46 11.01
C MET A 43 -2.72 -34.11 11.53
N PRO A 44 -3.56 -33.36 12.27
CA PRO A 44 -4.90 -33.83 12.61
C PRO A 44 -5.62 -34.25 11.33
N GLN A 45 -6.04 -35.51 11.26
CA GLN A 45 -6.90 -35.98 10.18
C GLN A 45 -8.33 -35.50 10.47
N ASP A 46 -8.53 -34.20 10.35
CA ASP A 46 -9.86 -33.59 10.38
C ASP A 46 -10.30 -33.26 8.95
N GLY A 47 -11.62 -33.14 8.75
CA GLY A 47 -12.19 -32.84 7.44
C GLY A 47 -11.78 -31.47 6.88
N THR A 48 -11.04 -30.65 7.63
CA THR A 48 -10.53 -29.36 7.14
C THR A 48 -9.17 -29.51 6.44
N HIS A 49 -8.40 -30.55 6.75
CA HIS A 49 -7.11 -30.87 6.11
C HIS A 49 -7.19 -32.06 5.13
N GLU A 50 -8.29 -32.82 5.13
CA GLU A 50 -8.62 -33.81 4.10
C GLU A 50 -8.80 -33.14 2.73
N GLY A 51 -7.72 -33.07 1.96
CA GLY A 51 -7.67 -32.44 0.64
C GLY A 51 -6.43 -31.59 0.40
N MET A 52 -5.70 -31.23 1.46
CA MET A 52 -4.37 -30.59 1.34
C MET A 52 -3.23 -31.60 1.13
N GLY A 53 -3.54 -32.90 1.13
CA GLY A 53 -2.58 -33.97 0.86
C GLY A 53 -2.42 -34.26 -0.64
N SER A 54 -1.24 -33.93 -1.17
CA SER A 54 -0.65 -34.51 -2.39
C SER A 54 -1.27 -34.17 -3.77
N GLY A 55 -1.97 -33.05 -3.90
CA GLY A 55 -2.37 -32.50 -5.20
C GLY A 55 -1.53 -31.28 -5.60
N ALA A 56 -0.35 -31.50 -6.20
CA ALA A 56 0.45 -30.48 -6.91
C ALA A 56 0.45 -29.05 -6.31
N ALA A 57 0.70 -28.91 -5.01
CA ALA A 57 1.13 -27.64 -4.44
C ALA A 57 2.65 -27.58 -4.64
N GLY A 58 3.09 -26.84 -5.67
CA GLY A 58 4.50 -26.48 -5.78
C GLY A 58 4.98 -25.94 -4.44
N GLU A 59 6.18 -26.34 -4.04
CA GLU A 59 6.84 -25.83 -2.84
C GLU A 59 6.63 -24.29 -2.79
N PRO A 60 6.20 -23.69 -1.66
CA PRO A 60 6.34 -22.25 -1.51
C PRO A 60 7.82 -21.95 -1.76
N GLY A 61 8.10 -21.28 -2.88
CA GLY A 61 9.39 -21.35 -3.55
C GLY A 61 10.55 -21.12 -2.59
N SER A 62 11.48 -22.07 -2.54
CA SER A 62 12.83 -21.87 -2.00
C SER A 62 13.66 -20.88 -2.84
N GLY A 63 13.06 -20.32 -3.90
CA GLY A 63 13.62 -19.34 -4.81
C GLY A 63 13.79 -17.95 -4.21
N ASN A 64 14.73 -17.20 -4.76
CA ASN A 64 14.94 -15.81 -4.39
C ASN A 64 13.80 -14.97 -4.97
N VAL A 65 12.80 -14.63 -4.16
CA VAL A 65 11.64 -13.80 -4.54
C VAL A 65 12.05 -12.56 -5.34
N LYS A 66 13.20 -11.95 -5.02
CA LYS A 66 13.70 -10.78 -5.77
C LYS A 66 14.08 -11.13 -7.21
N ALA A 67 14.69 -12.29 -7.45
CA ALA A 67 15.06 -12.74 -8.80
C ALA A 67 13.80 -13.01 -9.64
N ASP A 68 12.82 -13.71 -9.07
CA ASP A 68 11.57 -14.05 -9.76
C ASP A 68 10.78 -12.80 -10.16
N ILE A 69 10.73 -11.80 -9.27
CA ILE A 69 10.10 -10.50 -9.58
C ILE A 69 10.83 -9.76 -10.70
N LEU A 70 12.17 -9.75 -10.70
CA LEU A 70 12.95 -9.11 -11.76
C LEU A 70 12.77 -9.80 -13.11
N GLU A 71 12.72 -11.14 -13.10
CA GLU A 71 12.45 -11.92 -14.31
C GLU A 71 11.03 -11.62 -14.84
N LYS A 72 10.02 -11.66 -13.96
CA LYS A 72 8.63 -11.34 -14.33
C LYS A 72 8.52 -9.91 -14.88
N MET A 73 9.21 -8.94 -14.30
CA MET A 73 9.26 -7.57 -14.84
C MET A 73 9.76 -7.56 -16.29
N ALA A 74 10.89 -8.22 -16.56
CA ALA A 74 11.49 -8.26 -17.88
C ALA A 74 10.59 -8.99 -18.91
N GLN A 75 9.96 -10.09 -18.49
CA GLN A 75 9.03 -10.84 -19.34
C GLN A 75 7.80 -9.99 -19.70
N LEU A 76 7.21 -9.29 -18.74
CA LEU A 76 6.05 -8.42 -18.99
C LEU A 76 6.40 -7.22 -19.87
N GLU A 77 7.57 -6.61 -19.66
CA GLU A 77 8.06 -5.52 -20.48
C GLU A 77 8.24 -5.95 -21.94
N LYS A 78 8.88 -7.10 -22.15
CA LYS A 78 9.03 -7.69 -23.48
C LYS A 78 7.66 -7.98 -24.11
N ALA A 79 6.76 -8.61 -23.37
CA ALA A 79 5.42 -8.96 -23.87
C ALA A 79 4.60 -7.72 -24.29
N ALA A 80 4.67 -6.65 -23.51
CA ALA A 80 4.04 -5.37 -23.84
C ALA A 80 4.67 -4.71 -25.08
N ASN A 81 5.99 -4.83 -25.27
CA ASN A 81 6.69 -4.26 -26.41
C ASN A 81 6.48 -5.05 -27.71
N ASP A 82 6.43 -6.39 -27.62
CA ASP A 82 6.14 -7.26 -28.76
C ASP A 82 4.68 -7.12 -29.21
N ASN A 83 3.78 -6.71 -28.30
CA ASN A 83 2.34 -6.55 -28.56
C ASN A 83 1.85 -5.13 -28.23
N PRO A 84 2.32 -4.09 -28.95
CA PRO A 84 2.09 -2.70 -28.58
C PRO A 84 0.64 -2.23 -28.69
N ASN A 85 -0.22 -2.99 -29.38
CA ASN A 85 -1.65 -2.72 -29.57
C ASN A 85 -2.55 -3.72 -28.82
N ASP A 86 -1.99 -4.55 -27.93
CA ASP A 86 -2.77 -5.46 -27.10
C ASP A 86 -3.06 -4.80 -25.73
N PRO A 87 -4.30 -4.35 -25.46
CA PRO A 87 -4.63 -3.69 -24.22
C PRO A 87 -4.44 -4.59 -22.99
N ALA A 88 -4.60 -5.91 -23.11
CA ALA A 88 -4.42 -6.81 -21.97
C ALA A 88 -2.95 -6.87 -21.55
N LYS A 89 -2.03 -6.95 -22.52
CA LYS A 89 -0.58 -6.97 -22.24
C LYS A 89 -0.06 -5.65 -21.69
N LEU A 90 -0.56 -4.53 -22.21
CA LEU A 90 -0.22 -3.21 -21.69
C LEU A 90 -0.72 -3.02 -20.26
N LEU A 91 -1.93 -3.49 -19.95
CA LEU A 91 -2.51 -3.39 -18.61
C LEU A 91 -1.77 -4.27 -17.61
N GLU A 92 -1.52 -5.55 -17.93
CA GLU A 92 -0.76 -6.48 -17.09
C GLU A 92 0.64 -5.92 -16.77
N TYR A 93 1.32 -5.34 -17.77
CA TYR A 93 2.58 -4.65 -17.57
C TYR A 93 2.46 -3.44 -16.64
N ALA A 94 1.51 -2.54 -16.90
CA ALA A 94 1.37 -1.29 -16.15
C ALA A 94 1.04 -1.54 -14.66
N GLU A 95 0.10 -2.45 -14.39
CA GLU A 95 -0.32 -2.82 -13.03
C GLU A 95 0.85 -3.44 -12.26
N PHE A 96 1.56 -4.37 -12.88
CA PHE A 96 2.71 -5.02 -12.25
C PHE A 96 3.84 -4.03 -11.94
N MET A 97 4.13 -3.11 -12.86
CA MET A 97 5.12 -2.05 -12.64
C MET A 97 4.71 -1.11 -11.51
N GLY A 98 3.41 -0.84 -11.37
CA GLY A 98 2.85 -0.07 -10.25
C GLY A 98 3.08 -0.77 -8.91
N MET A 99 2.73 -2.05 -8.82
CA MET A 99 2.95 -2.88 -7.62
C MET A 99 4.43 -3.00 -7.26
N ALA A 100 5.30 -3.04 -8.26
CA ALA A 100 6.73 -3.17 -8.05
C ALA A 100 7.47 -1.84 -7.82
N HIS A 101 6.74 -0.78 -7.47
CA HIS A 101 7.27 0.56 -7.19
C HIS A 101 8.11 1.13 -8.36
N LYS A 102 7.71 0.87 -9.60
CA LYS A 102 8.28 1.45 -10.83
C LYS A 102 7.28 2.41 -11.49
N PRO A 103 7.03 3.59 -10.88
CA PRO A 103 5.96 4.48 -11.31
C PRO A 103 6.14 4.98 -12.76
N ASP A 104 7.37 5.20 -13.22
CA ASP A 104 7.62 5.66 -14.59
C ASP A 104 7.20 4.62 -15.64
N LYS A 105 7.51 3.34 -15.39
CA LYS A 105 7.10 2.23 -16.26
C LYS A 105 5.59 1.99 -16.23
N ALA A 106 4.99 2.12 -15.05
CA ALA A 106 3.53 2.03 -14.89
C ALA A 106 2.82 3.15 -15.67
N ILE A 107 3.30 4.39 -15.56
CA ILE A 107 2.79 5.54 -16.33
C ILE A 107 2.92 5.28 -17.83
N GLU A 108 4.05 4.75 -18.30
CA GLU A 108 4.23 4.40 -19.72
C GLU A 108 3.18 3.38 -20.18
N GLY A 109 3.02 2.28 -19.43
CA GLY A 109 2.07 1.22 -19.74
C GLY A 109 0.62 1.72 -19.78
N TYR A 110 0.18 2.45 -18.76
CA TYR A 110 -1.17 3.03 -18.73
C TYR A 110 -1.38 4.08 -19.83
N THR A 111 -0.37 4.90 -20.13
CA THR A 111 -0.46 5.88 -21.23
C THR A 111 -0.62 5.18 -22.58
N ARG A 112 0.11 4.09 -22.82
CA ARG A 112 -0.03 3.26 -24.03
C ARG A 112 -1.42 2.61 -24.08
N TYR A 113 -1.89 2.05 -22.98
CA TYR A 113 -3.23 1.48 -22.87
C TYR A 113 -4.33 2.50 -23.22
N LEU A 114 -4.25 3.72 -22.66
CA LEU A 114 -5.23 4.78 -22.88
C LEU A 114 -5.22 5.35 -24.31
N LYS A 115 -4.21 5.07 -25.13
CA LYS A 115 -4.26 5.37 -26.58
C LYS A 115 -5.25 4.45 -27.30
N ILE A 116 -5.42 3.22 -26.81
CA ILE A 116 -6.34 2.22 -27.37
C ILE A 116 -7.73 2.39 -26.75
N ASN A 117 -7.78 2.49 -25.43
CA ASN A 117 -9.00 2.59 -24.65
C ASN A 117 -9.06 3.93 -23.88
N PRO A 118 -9.37 5.05 -24.56
CA PRO A 118 -9.23 6.40 -24.00
C PRO A 118 -10.19 6.70 -22.84
N ASN A 119 -11.27 5.94 -22.69
CA ASN A 119 -12.34 6.24 -21.74
C ASN A 119 -12.40 5.20 -20.61
N ASN A 120 -11.32 4.45 -20.37
CA ASN A 120 -11.28 3.56 -19.21
C ASN A 120 -11.06 4.41 -17.93
N VAL A 121 -12.12 4.53 -17.12
CA VAL A 121 -12.12 5.36 -15.90
C VAL A 121 -11.14 4.84 -14.86
N ASP A 122 -11.09 3.53 -14.63
CA ASP A 122 -10.21 2.92 -13.62
C ASP A 122 -8.74 3.18 -13.94
N VAL A 123 -8.36 3.06 -15.22
CA VAL A 123 -7.00 3.35 -15.67
C VAL A 123 -6.68 4.84 -15.59
N LEU A 124 -7.65 5.73 -15.87
CA LEU A 124 -7.47 7.17 -15.66
C LEU A 124 -7.25 7.49 -14.17
N ILE A 125 -8.01 6.87 -13.26
CA ILE A 125 -7.82 7.03 -11.81
C ILE A 125 -6.42 6.54 -11.41
N ALA A 126 -6.02 5.33 -11.82
CA ALA A 126 -4.71 4.76 -11.52
C ALA A 126 -3.55 5.65 -12.04
N LEU A 127 -3.66 6.15 -13.28
CA LEU A 127 -2.67 7.05 -13.87
C LEU A 127 -2.60 8.38 -13.11
N SER A 128 -3.74 8.96 -12.72
CA SER A 128 -3.75 10.20 -11.92
C SER A 128 -3.09 10.01 -10.55
N SER A 129 -3.30 8.87 -9.91
CA SER A 129 -2.69 8.51 -8.62
C SER A 129 -1.16 8.39 -8.74
N LEU A 130 -0.66 7.82 -9.83
CA LEU A 130 0.78 7.76 -10.08
C LEU A 130 1.40 9.15 -10.28
N TYR A 131 0.75 10.04 -11.04
CA TYR A 131 1.21 11.42 -11.16
C TYR A 131 1.16 12.19 -9.83
N TYR A 132 0.12 11.96 -9.02
CA TYR A 132 0.01 12.51 -7.68
C TYR A 132 1.18 12.06 -6.79
N GLN A 133 1.51 10.77 -6.77
CA GLN A 133 2.64 10.22 -6.01
C GLN A 133 3.97 10.83 -6.45
N LYS A 134 4.13 11.11 -7.74
CA LYS A 134 5.30 11.80 -8.31
C LYS A 134 5.32 13.32 -8.07
N LYS A 135 4.33 13.88 -7.37
CA LYS A 135 4.14 15.33 -7.17
C LYS A 135 3.95 16.12 -8.47
N GLU A 136 3.59 15.44 -9.56
CA GLU A 136 3.21 16.05 -10.83
C GLU A 136 1.72 16.42 -10.79
N LEU A 137 1.35 17.32 -9.87
CA LEU A 137 -0.04 17.59 -9.49
C LEU A 137 -0.90 18.16 -10.63
N ASP A 138 -0.31 18.92 -11.55
CA ASP A 138 -1.04 19.45 -12.72
C ASP A 138 -1.49 18.34 -13.67
N LYS A 139 -0.62 17.34 -13.93
CA LYS A 139 -0.99 16.18 -14.73
C LYS A 139 -1.99 15.29 -14.01
N ALA A 140 -1.79 15.07 -12.71
CA ALA A 140 -2.77 14.33 -11.90
C ALA A 140 -4.17 14.97 -12.01
N LEU A 141 -4.23 16.30 -11.89
CA LEU A 141 -5.46 17.07 -12.00
C LEU A 141 -6.08 16.98 -13.40
N GLU A 142 -5.27 17.04 -14.46
CA GLU A 142 -5.76 16.87 -15.84
C GLU A 142 -6.40 15.49 -16.04
N ILE A 143 -5.68 14.43 -15.64
CA ILE A 143 -6.12 13.05 -15.84
C ILE A 143 -7.36 12.72 -15.00
N ILE A 144 -7.41 13.15 -13.72
CA ILE A 144 -8.59 12.88 -12.89
C ILE A 144 -9.83 13.61 -13.39
N ASN A 145 -9.67 14.84 -13.91
CA ASN A 145 -10.78 15.57 -14.52
C ASN A 145 -11.27 14.88 -15.79
N ARG A 146 -10.38 14.20 -16.54
CA ARG A 146 -10.79 13.37 -17.67
C ARG A 146 -11.60 12.15 -17.20
N ALA A 147 -11.20 11.49 -16.10
CA ALA A 147 -11.97 10.40 -15.51
C ALA A 147 -13.40 10.85 -15.15
N ILE A 148 -13.52 12.00 -14.48
CA ILE A 148 -14.81 12.61 -14.09
C ILE A 148 -15.64 13.03 -15.32
N LYS A 149 -15.01 13.47 -16.42
CA LYS A 149 -15.74 13.77 -17.67
C LYS A 149 -16.34 12.51 -18.30
N VAL A 150 -15.64 11.39 -18.22
CA VAL A 150 -16.11 10.11 -18.76
C VAL A 150 -17.23 9.54 -17.89
N ASP A 151 -17.04 9.52 -16.56
CA ASP A 151 -18.07 9.14 -15.61
C ASP A 151 -18.22 10.20 -14.50
N PRO A 152 -19.18 11.13 -14.67
CA PRO A 152 -19.43 12.20 -13.70
C PRO A 152 -19.95 11.73 -12.34
N LYS A 153 -20.31 10.45 -12.20
CA LYS A 153 -20.84 9.87 -10.95
C LYS A 153 -19.83 8.95 -10.27
N ASN A 154 -18.64 8.79 -10.84
CA ASN A 154 -17.60 7.96 -10.24
C ASN A 154 -17.10 8.59 -8.92
N SER A 155 -17.58 8.06 -7.80
CA SER A 155 -17.28 8.58 -6.47
C SER A 155 -15.79 8.55 -6.13
N GLU A 156 -15.06 7.54 -6.63
CA GLU A 156 -13.62 7.39 -6.40
C GLU A 156 -12.83 8.47 -7.13
N ALA A 157 -13.16 8.76 -8.39
CA ALA A 157 -12.54 9.83 -9.16
C ALA A 157 -12.75 11.21 -8.49
N ILE A 158 -13.98 11.50 -8.03
CA ILE A 158 -14.29 12.75 -7.33
C ILE A 158 -13.55 12.84 -6.00
N PHE A 159 -13.41 11.71 -5.29
CA PHE A 159 -12.65 11.66 -4.04
C PHE A 159 -11.16 11.96 -4.26
N TYR A 160 -10.53 11.35 -5.27
CA TYR A 160 -9.14 11.62 -5.64
C TYR A 160 -8.92 13.06 -6.13
N LEU A 161 -9.90 13.68 -6.80
CA LEU A 161 -9.85 15.11 -7.13
C LEU A 161 -9.64 15.96 -5.88
N GLY A 162 -10.40 15.71 -4.81
CA GLY A 162 -10.23 16.44 -3.54
C GLY A 162 -8.84 16.24 -2.93
N PHE A 163 -8.25 15.04 -3.02
CA PHE A 163 -6.87 14.82 -2.57
C PHE A 163 -5.86 15.64 -3.38
N ILE A 164 -6.00 15.66 -4.69
CA ILE A 164 -5.12 16.42 -5.58
C ILE A 164 -5.25 17.93 -5.30
N GLU A 165 -6.47 18.44 -5.11
CA GLU A 165 -6.74 19.85 -4.75
C GLU A 165 -6.09 20.22 -3.42
N ARG A 166 -6.22 19.36 -2.41
CA ARG A 166 -5.60 19.57 -1.09
C ARG A 166 -4.07 19.65 -1.20
N GLU A 167 -3.46 18.72 -1.94
CA GLU A 167 -2.00 18.67 -2.10
C GLU A 167 -1.46 19.85 -2.91
N LYS A 168 -2.28 20.44 -3.79
CA LYS A 168 -1.97 21.71 -4.47
C LYS A 168 -2.07 22.94 -3.55
N GLY A 169 -2.57 22.78 -2.32
CA GLY A 169 -2.77 23.85 -1.35
C GLY A 169 -4.19 24.41 -1.30
N ASP A 170 -5.08 23.94 -2.17
CA ASP A 170 -6.47 24.42 -2.26
C ASP A 170 -7.38 23.65 -1.28
N VAL A 171 -7.01 23.65 0.01
CA VAL A 171 -7.71 22.87 1.07
C VAL A 171 -9.20 23.21 1.15
N ALA A 172 -9.58 24.48 0.97
CA ALA A 172 -10.98 24.89 0.96
C ALA A 172 -11.76 24.27 -0.20
N LYS A 173 -11.13 24.18 -1.37
CA LYS A 173 -11.72 23.57 -2.57
C LYS A 173 -11.88 22.06 -2.37
N ALA A 174 -10.85 21.39 -1.86
CA ALA A 174 -10.91 19.96 -1.54
C ALA A 174 -12.06 19.63 -0.57
N LYS A 175 -12.21 20.41 0.51
CA LYS A 175 -13.33 20.25 1.46
C LYS A 175 -14.68 20.42 0.78
N ALA A 176 -14.84 21.43 -0.07
CA ALA A 176 -16.08 21.65 -0.82
C ALA A 176 -16.37 20.48 -1.80
N THR A 177 -15.34 19.97 -2.50
CA THR A 177 -15.44 18.80 -3.38
C THR A 177 -15.93 17.57 -2.62
N TRP A 178 -15.33 17.26 -1.47
CA TRP A 178 -15.72 16.13 -0.63
C TRP A 178 -17.11 16.31 0.00
N GLN A 179 -17.46 17.50 0.49
CA GLN A 179 -18.81 17.77 1.00
C GLN A 179 -19.88 17.57 -0.07
N LYS A 180 -19.61 18.03 -1.29
CA LYS A 180 -20.50 17.81 -2.42
C LYS A 180 -20.62 16.32 -2.77
N LEU A 181 -19.49 15.58 -2.79
CA LEU A 181 -19.49 14.14 -3.02
C LEU A 181 -20.37 13.40 -2.01
N VAL A 182 -20.23 13.68 -0.71
CA VAL A 182 -21.03 13.06 0.35
C VAL A 182 -22.51 13.39 0.20
N LYS A 183 -22.84 14.63 -0.18
CA LYS A 183 -24.21 15.07 -0.39
C LYS A 183 -24.86 14.43 -1.61
N ASP A 184 -24.17 14.42 -2.74
CA ASP A 184 -24.72 14.05 -4.05
C ASP A 184 -24.69 12.52 -4.26
N PHE A 185 -23.73 11.82 -3.64
CA PHE A 185 -23.53 10.36 -3.77
C PHE A 185 -23.31 9.67 -2.41
N PRO A 186 -24.25 9.78 -1.46
CA PRO A 186 -24.11 9.20 -0.13
C PRO A 186 -23.98 7.67 -0.18
N GLY A 187 -23.18 7.09 0.73
CA GLY A 187 -23.00 5.64 0.86
C GLY A 187 -22.17 4.98 -0.26
N THR A 188 -21.58 5.78 -1.15
CA THR A 188 -20.58 5.27 -2.11
C THR A 188 -19.21 5.14 -1.43
N PRO A 189 -18.33 4.22 -1.88
CA PRO A 189 -16.99 4.08 -1.29
C PRO A 189 -16.20 5.40 -1.27
N GLY A 190 -16.26 6.18 -2.35
CA GLY A 190 -15.62 7.50 -2.39
C GLY A 190 -16.21 8.50 -1.39
N ALA A 191 -17.53 8.48 -1.17
CA ALA A 191 -18.17 9.32 -0.17
C ALA A 191 -17.81 8.91 1.26
N GLU A 192 -17.77 7.62 1.58
CA GLU A 192 -17.34 7.14 2.90
C GLU A 192 -15.89 7.52 3.21
N LEU A 193 -15.02 7.47 2.20
CA LEU A 193 -13.63 7.95 2.33
C LEU A 193 -13.58 9.47 2.51
N ALA A 194 -14.41 10.22 1.79
CA ALA A 194 -14.53 11.67 1.92
C ALA A 194 -15.02 12.10 3.31
N GLU A 195 -15.99 11.40 3.90
CA GLU A 195 -16.46 11.65 5.28
C GLU A 195 -15.32 11.52 6.30
N LYS A 196 -14.49 10.48 6.16
CA LYS A 196 -13.32 10.26 7.03
C LYS A 196 -12.29 11.39 6.89
N GLU A 197 -12.07 11.91 5.68
CA GLU A 197 -11.15 13.04 5.47
C GLU A 197 -11.72 14.36 6.01
N LEU A 198 -13.04 14.57 5.94
CA LEU A 198 -13.70 15.77 6.46
C LEU A 198 -13.75 15.83 8.00
N ALA A 199 -13.66 14.67 8.66
CA ALA A 199 -13.67 14.57 10.13
C ALA A 199 -12.31 14.86 10.79
N LYS A 200 -11.23 15.01 10.01
CA LYS A 200 -9.87 15.33 10.50
C LYS A 200 -9.67 16.84 10.62
#